data_AF-A0A7I7VW14-F1
#
_entry.id   AF-A0A7I7VW14-F1
#
_cell.length_a   1.000
_cell.length_b   1.000
_cell.length_c   1.000
_cell.angle_alpha   90.00
_cell.angle_beta   90.00
_cell.angle_gamma   90.00
#
_symmetry.space_group_name_H-M   'P 1'
#
loop_
_entity.id
_entity.type
_entity.pdbx_description
1 polymer ?
#
loop_
_entity_poly.entity_id
_entity_poly.type
_entity_poly.pdbx_seq_one_letter_code
_entity_poly.pdbx_strand_id
1 'polypeptide(L)'
;MDRCRDPINDRSAAARRDIAKATDTSAVVDLAGTGNVLRGQWNDLDIDRQQAVVKSVLDHAVIAPGTPGSRKLDINRVQPAWRI
;
A
#
# COMPACT_ATOMS: atom_id res chain seq x y z
N MET A 1 -17.53 33.99 -0.23
CA MET A 1 -16.43 34.04 0.76
C MET A 1 -16.55 32.78 1.61
N ASP A 2 -16.29 31.61 1.02
CA ASP A 2 -14.97 30.97 0.91
C ASP A 2 -14.31 30.69 2.26
N ARG A 3 -14.56 29.49 2.78
CA ARG A 3 -13.76 28.83 3.83
C ARG A 3 -14.03 27.31 3.88
N CYS A 4 -14.28 26.69 2.73
CA CYS A 4 -14.67 25.27 2.64
C CYS A 4 -13.51 24.35 2.19
N ARG A 5 -12.32 24.89 1.97
CA ARG A 5 -11.18 24.15 1.39
C ARG A 5 -10.03 23.82 2.36
N ASP A 6 -10.02 24.42 3.55
CA ASP A 6 -9.01 24.16 4.58
C ASP A 6 -9.15 22.82 5.34
N PRO A 7 -10.33 22.32 5.76
CA PRO A 7 -10.41 21.16 6.65
C PRO A 7 -10.07 19.82 5.98
N ILE A 8 -10.14 19.73 4.65
CA ILE A 8 -9.78 18.53 3.88
C ILE A 8 -8.25 18.43 3.71
N ASN A 9 -7.57 19.58 3.57
CA ASN A 9 -6.12 19.64 3.44
C ASN A 9 -5.42 19.25 4.76
N ASP A 10 -6.00 19.63 5.90
CA ASP A 10 -5.48 19.26 7.23
C ASP A 10 -5.67 17.77 7.55
N ARG A 11 -6.77 17.15 7.09
CA ARG A 11 -7.03 15.71 7.26
C ARG A 11 -6.06 14.84 6.45
N SER A 12 -5.60 15.33 5.29
CA SER A 12 -4.60 14.68 4.44
C SER A 12 -3.17 14.79 5.02
N ALA A 13 -2.85 15.91 5.66
CA ALA A 13 -1.55 16.12 6.31
C ALA A 13 -1.37 15.34 7.64
N ALA A 14 -2.47 14.96 8.30
CA ALA A 14 -2.46 14.00 9.42
C ALA A 14 -2.20 12.57 8.93
N ALA A 15 -2.95 12.11 7.92
CA ALA A 15 -2.78 10.78 7.31
C ALA A 15 -1.36 10.55 6.75
N ARG A 16 -0.69 11.60 6.27
CA ARG A 16 0.69 11.54 5.77
C ARG A 16 1.74 11.37 6.87
N ARG A 17 1.46 11.81 8.11
CA ARG A 17 2.37 11.73 9.27
C ARG A 17 2.20 10.45 10.08
N ASP A 18 1.01 9.87 10.13
CA ASP A 18 0.77 8.58 10.80
C ASP A 18 1.49 7.43 10.11
N ILE A 19 1.47 7.41 8.77
CA ILE A 19 2.17 6.40 7.98
C ILE A 19 3.71 6.57 8.04
N ALA A 20 4.20 7.75 8.41
CA ALA A 20 5.63 8.01 8.59
C ALA A 20 6.18 7.49 9.94
N LYS A 21 5.32 7.08 10.89
CA LYS A 21 5.75 6.63 12.24
C LYS A 21 5.79 5.11 12.40
N ALA A 22 5.18 4.34 11.50
CA ALA A 22 4.83 2.93 11.73
C ALA A 22 5.58 1.92 10.83
N THR A 23 6.76 2.26 10.31
CA THR A 23 7.75 1.32 9.74
C THR A 23 8.40 0.44 10.83
N ASP A 24 7.65 0.10 11.87
CA ASP A 24 7.94 -0.93 12.87
C ASP A 24 6.58 -1.47 13.33
N THR A 25 6.18 -2.63 12.77
CA THR A 25 5.00 -3.50 13.05
C THR A 25 3.57 -2.90 13.12
N SER A 26 3.40 -1.60 13.39
CA SER A 26 2.09 -0.95 13.63
C SER A 26 1.32 -0.59 12.36
N ALA A 27 1.93 -0.70 11.17
CA ALA A 27 1.33 -0.31 9.89
C ALA A 27 0.21 -1.25 9.39
N VAL A 28 0.11 -2.48 9.91
CA VAL A 28 -0.96 -3.42 9.51
C VAL A 28 -2.30 -3.01 10.12
N VAL A 29 -2.28 -2.51 11.36
CA VAL A 29 -3.49 -2.14 12.13
C VAL A 29 -4.17 -0.91 11.52
N ASP A 30 -3.41 0.08 11.04
CA ASP A 30 -3.95 1.31 10.44
C ASP A 30 -4.52 1.13 9.02
N LEU A 31 -4.19 0.01 8.36
CA LEU A 31 -4.78 -0.36 7.07
C LEU A 31 -6.13 -1.06 7.21
N ALA A 32 -6.43 -1.64 8.37
CA ALA A 32 -7.71 -2.27 8.64
C ALA A 32 -8.84 -1.23 8.59
N GLY A 33 -9.80 -1.43 7.69
CA GLY A 33 -10.94 -0.50 7.50
C GLY A 33 -10.69 0.69 6.56
N THR A 34 -9.43 0.99 6.22
CA THR A 34 -9.08 2.14 5.33
C THR A 34 -8.91 1.72 3.86
N GLY A 35 -9.09 0.43 3.54
CA GLY A 35 -8.82 -0.14 2.21
C GLY A 35 -9.52 0.56 1.04
N ASN A 36 -10.74 1.08 1.23
CA ASN A 36 -11.45 1.82 0.17
C ASN A 36 -10.82 3.20 -0.10
N VAL A 37 -10.37 3.91 0.94
CA VAL A 37 -9.70 5.20 0.78
C VAL A 37 -8.33 5.00 0.13
N LEU A 38 -7.58 4.00 0.60
CA LEU A 38 -6.30 3.64 -0.01
C LEU A 38 -6.46 3.27 -1.49
N ARG A 39 -7.46 2.46 -1.84
CA ARG A 39 -7.75 2.09 -3.23
C ARG A 39 -8.04 3.30 -4.09
N GLY A 40 -8.78 4.28 -3.56
CA GLY A 40 -9.08 5.52 -4.29
C GLY A 40 -7.86 6.39 -4.57
N GLN A 41 -6.83 6.32 -3.72
CA GLN A 41 -5.61 7.13 -3.83
C GLN A 41 -4.43 6.37 -4.42
N TRP A 42 -4.55 5.05 -4.62
CA TRP A 42 -3.42 4.16 -4.92
C TRP A 42 -2.57 4.63 -6.10
N ASN A 43 -3.23 5.04 -7.18
CA ASN A 43 -2.56 5.49 -8.40
C ASN A 43 -1.85 6.84 -8.24
N ASP A 44 -2.21 7.62 -7.22
CA ASP A 44 -1.61 8.93 -6.93
C ASP A 44 -0.45 8.83 -5.94
N LEU A 45 -0.22 7.66 -5.35
CA LEU A 45 0.93 7.41 -4.48
C LEU A 45 2.19 7.25 -5.30
N ASP A 46 3.30 7.83 -4.83
CA ASP A 46 4.62 7.51 -5.37
C ASP A 46 5.00 6.04 -5.10
N ILE A 47 6.02 5.57 -5.83
CA ILE A 47 6.42 4.16 -5.78
C ILE A 47 6.96 3.74 -4.41
N ASP A 48 7.65 4.63 -3.70
CA ASP A 48 8.20 4.37 -2.37
C ASP A 48 7.06 4.17 -1.37
N ARG A 49 5.99 4.95 -1.52
CA ARG A 49 4.79 4.86 -0.70
C ARG A 49 3.97 3.62 -1.01
N GLN A 50 3.79 3.27 -2.29
CA GLN A 50 3.17 2.00 -2.67
C GLN A 50 3.99 0.82 -2.11
N GLN A 51 5.32 0.88 -2.21
CA GLN A 51 6.22 -0.14 -1.66
C GLN A 51 6.08 -0.23 -0.13
N ALA A 52 6.02 0.89 0.59
CA ALA A 52 5.86 0.90 2.04
C ALA A 52 4.54 0.24 2.47
N VAL A 53 3.45 0.50 1.75
CA VAL A 53 2.15 -0.14 1.99
C VAL A 53 2.19 -1.64 1.67
N VAL A 54 2.80 -2.05 0.56
CA VAL A 54 3.00 -3.49 0.29
C VAL A 54 3.84 -4.12 1.40
N LYS A 55 4.92 -3.46 1.81
CA LYS A 55 5.81 -3.91 2.88
C LYS A 55 5.14 -3.97 4.24
N SER A 56 3.99 -3.34 4.49
CA SER A 56 3.29 -3.51 5.76
C SER A 56 2.42 -4.77 5.75
N VAL A 57 1.72 -5.06 4.65
CA VAL A 57 0.77 -6.20 4.57
C VAL A 57 1.39 -7.52 4.10
N LEU A 58 2.45 -7.46 3.29
CA LEU A 58 3.08 -8.62 2.69
C LEU A 58 4.33 -9.01 3.48
N ASP A 59 4.36 -10.23 4.01
CA ASP A 59 5.55 -10.77 4.66
C ASP A 59 6.63 -11.07 3.60
N HIS A 60 6.28 -11.92 2.64
CA HIS A 60 7.11 -12.24 1.49
C HIS A 60 6.24 -12.72 0.31
N ALA A 61 6.83 -12.82 -0.88
CA ALA A 61 6.20 -13.45 -2.03
C ALA A 61 7.08 -14.60 -2.54
N VAL A 62 6.47 -15.76 -2.73
CA VAL A 62 7.12 -16.92 -3.37
C VAL A 62 6.86 -16.84 -4.87
N ILE A 63 7.93 -16.98 -5.66
CA ILE A 63 7.83 -17.01 -7.12
C ILE A 63 8.00 -18.46 -7.58
N ALA A 64 6.91 -19.08 -8.03
CA ALA A 64 6.91 -20.45 -8.54
C ALA A 64 7.78 -20.60 -9.81
N PRO A 65 8.21 -21.81 -10.21
CA PRO A 65 8.98 -22.03 -11.43
C PRO A 65 8.32 -21.45 -12.69
N GLY A 66 9.15 -21.00 -13.63
CA GLY A 66 8.67 -20.42 -14.88
C GLY A 66 8.55 -21.42 -16.01
N THR A 67 7.74 -21.09 -17.01
CA THR A 67 7.67 -21.85 -18.25
C THR A 67 8.87 -21.54 -19.12
N PRO A 68 9.76 -22.51 -19.41
CA PRO A 68 10.90 -22.30 -20.30
C PRO A 68 10.46 -21.75 -21.66
N GLY A 69 11.21 -20.79 -22.20
CA GLY A 69 10.90 -20.14 -23.47
C GLY A 69 9.79 -19.08 -23.41
N SER A 70 9.11 -18.90 -22.28
CA SER A 70 8.16 -17.80 -22.10
C SER A 70 8.88 -16.45 -22.04
N ARG A 71 8.32 -15.46 -22.75
CA ARG A 71 8.74 -14.05 -22.71
C ARG A 71 7.73 -13.15 -22.00
N LYS A 72 6.72 -13.74 -21.36
CA LYS A 72 5.66 -13.03 -20.66
C LYS A 72 5.76 -13.27 -19.16
N LEU A 73 5.45 -12.23 -18.39
CA LEU A 73 5.22 -12.38 -16.96
C LEU A 73 3.91 -13.15 -16.76
N ASP A 74 4.00 -14.28 -16.06
CA ASP A 74 2.83 -15.00 -15.56
C ASP A 74 2.61 -14.61 -14.10
N ILE A 75 1.62 -13.74 -13.87
CA ILE A 75 1.30 -13.21 -12.53
C ILE A 75 0.84 -14.32 -11.58
N ASN A 76 0.29 -15.43 -12.11
CA ASN A 76 -0.19 -16.55 -11.30
C ASN A 76 0.95 -17.31 -10.58
N ARG A 77 2.20 -17.04 -10.95
CA ARG A 77 3.39 -17.58 -10.27
C ARG A 77 3.75 -16.84 -8.98
N VAL A 78 3.17 -15.65 -8.76
CA VAL A 78 3.40 -14.86 -7.56
C VAL A 78 2.44 -15.32 -6.47
N GLN A 79 2.97 -15.98 -5.45
CA GLN A 79 2.20 -16.48 -4.31
C GLN A 79 2.52 -15.62 -3.09
N PRO A 80 1.64 -14.68 -2.69
CA PRO A 80 1.88 -13.82 -1.55
C PRO A 80 1.67 -14.57 -0.23
N ALA A 81 2.62 -14.42 0.69
CA ALA A 81 2.46 -14.75 2.10
C ALA A 81 2.14 -13.47 2.86
N TRP A 82 0.90 -13.39 3.37
CA TRP A 82 0.41 -12.21 4.07
C TRP A 82 0.81 -12.23 5.55
N ARG A 83 1.02 -11.06 6.13
CA ARG A 83 1.11 -10.93 7.60
C ARG A 83 -0.29 -11.14 8.19
N ILE A 84 -0.38 -12.00 9.20
CA ILE A 84 -1.59 -12.33 9.99
C ILE A 84 -1.70 -11.40 11.20
#